data_AF-A0A1D2J836-F1
#
_entry.id   AF-A0A1D2J836-F1
#
_cell.length_a   1.000
_cell.length_b   1.000
_cell.length_c   1.000
_cell.angle_alpha   90.00
_cell.angle_beta   90.00
_cell.angle_gamma   90.00
#
_symmetry.space_group_name_H-M   'P 1'
#
loop_
_entity.id
_entity.type
_entity.pdbx_description
1 polymer ?
#
loop_
_entity_poly.entity_id
_entity_poly.type
_entity_poly.pdbx_seq_one_letter_code
_entity_poly.pdbx_strand_id
1 'polypeptide(L)'
;MPPSGYSHLLSHKDFIITLHQQNRTHQDIISHLKQDYNLEVSRSTLSRCLRKWNIRKYKKWEASDEIQILIKELLSRGLQDADILLIIKEKHPDSQLCIRQLRQIRQQLKLPQRRDNYESDEVQKELISTVQKELDSGFIQGFGREHLYTHFRQQGHSISRDRLFKTVQLLDPDGIKRRLNDLQRHRGSYIVPGPNYLWSIDGYCKLQHWGIEIYAAIDAYSRYIVWIYIGITNRTAASVLRQFLDVLQATSTFPQIIRSDRGTETSMIAAA
;
A
#
# COMPACT_ATOMS: atom_id res chain seq x y z
N MET A 1 -58.12 -21.37 -14.84
CA MET A 1 -56.71 -21.11 -14.47
C MET A 1 -56.68 -20.70 -13.01
N PRO A 2 -55.91 -21.35 -12.13
CA PRO A 2 -55.78 -20.87 -10.76
C PRO A 2 -55.18 -19.46 -10.80
N PRO A 3 -55.71 -18.50 -10.03
CA PRO A 3 -55.19 -17.15 -9.98
C PRO A 3 -53.71 -17.19 -9.61
N SER A 4 -52.89 -16.52 -10.42
CA SER A 4 -51.46 -16.33 -10.19
C SER A 4 -51.23 -15.92 -8.73
N GLY A 5 -50.39 -16.65 -7.98
CA GLY A 5 -50.10 -16.32 -6.56
C GLY A 5 -49.62 -14.87 -6.32
N TYR A 6 -49.31 -14.14 -7.38
CA TYR A 6 -49.03 -12.70 -7.37
C TYR A 6 -50.27 -11.83 -7.05
N SER A 7 -51.46 -12.15 -7.56
CA SER A 7 -52.66 -11.33 -7.33
C SER A 7 -53.13 -11.41 -5.88
N HIS A 8 -53.05 -12.59 -5.27
CA HIS A 8 -53.38 -12.80 -3.86
C HIS A 8 -52.41 -12.08 -2.93
N LEU A 9 -51.11 -12.11 -3.23
CA LEU A 9 -50.10 -11.38 -2.46
C LEU A 9 -50.26 -9.85 -2.57
N LEU A 10 -50.78 -9.35 -3.69
CA LEU A 10 -51.02 -7.93 -3.88
C LEU A 10 -52.11 -7.39 -2.95
N SER A 11 -53.15 -8.18 -2.68
CA SER A 11 -54.23 -7.83 -1.72
C SER A 11 -53.74 -7.73 -0.27
N HIS A 12 -52.63 -8.39 0.07
CA HIS A 12 -52.02 -8.35 1.40
C HIS A 12 -50.68 -7.59 1.42
N LYS A 13 -50.46 -6.73 0.43
CA LYS A 13 -49.20 -5.98 0.26
C LYS A 13 -48.85 -5.16 1.50
N ASP A 14 -49.83 -4.47 2.10
CA ASP A 14 -49.58 -3.59 3.25
C ASP A 14 -49.18 -4.38 4.50
N PHE A 15 -49.81 -5.54 4.73
CA PHE A 15 -49.45 -6.46 5.81
C PHE A 15 -48.04 -7.05 5.64
N ILE A 16 -47.67 -7.39 4.40
CA ILE A 16 -46.32 -7.88 4.10
C ILE A 16 -45.27 -6.77 4.30
N ILE A 17 -45.62 -5.51 3.96
CA ILE A 17 -44.76 -4.35 4.18
C ILE A 17 -44.54 -4.10 5.68
N THR A 18 -45.58 -4.13 6.51
CA THR A 18 -45.46 -3.90 7.96
C THR A 18 -44.61 -4.98 8.63
N LEU A 19 -44.84 -6.25 8.31
CA LEU A 19 -43.99 -7.35 8.82
C LEU A 19 -42.54 -7.24 8.32
N HIS A 20 -42.34 -6.75 7.11
CA HIS A 20 -41.00 -6.49 6.57
C HIS A 20 -40.28 -5.34 7.31
N GLN A 21 -41.01 -4.26 7.64
CA GLN A 21 -40.51 -3.12 8.43
C GLN A 21 -40.15 -3.54 9.86
N GLN A 22 -40.86 -4.52 10.43
CA GLN A 22 -40.55 -5.12 11.73
C GLN A 22 -39.36 -6.11 11.71
N ASN A 23 -38.57 -6.15 10.63
CA ASN A 23 -37.38 -6.99 10.47
C ASN A 23 -37.59 -8.51 10.56
N ARG A 24 -38.83 -9.00 10.46
CA ARG A 24 -39.14 -10.43 10.49
C ARG A 24 -38.45 -11.20 9.34
N THR A 25 -38.21 -12.49 9.54
CA THR A 25 -37.59 -13.32 8.51
C THR A 25 -38.61 -13.65 7.40
N HIS A 26 -38.13 -14.05 6.22
CA HIS A 26 -39.04 -14.48 5.15
C HIS A 26 -39.84 -15.73 5.54
N GLN A 27 -39.32 -16.56 6.44
CA GLN A 27 -40.05 -17.72 6.95
C GLN A 27 -41.18 -17.29 7.89
N ASP A 28 -40.92 -16.33 8.79
CA ASP A 28 -41.96 -15.80 9.69
C ASP A 28 -43.12 -15.16 8.91
N ILE A 29 -42.80 -14.38 7.87
CA ILE A 29 -43.81 -13.77 7.00
C ILE A 29 -44.68 -14.84 6.31
N ILE A 30 -44.07 -15.95 5.86
CA ILE A 30 -44.80 -17.06 5.25
C ILE A 30 -45.68 -17.78 6.28
N SER A 31 -45.18 -17.98 7.50
CA SER A 31 -45.94 -18.57 8.60
C SER A 31 -47.16 -17.72 8.96
N HIS A 32 -47.01 -16.39 9.05
CA HIS A 32 -48.12 -15.46 9.29
C HIS A 32 -49.14 -15.46 8.16
N LEU A 33 -48.71 -15.46 6.90
CA LEU A 33 -49.62 -15.54 5.75
C LEU A 33 -50.40 -16.87 5.72
N LYS A 34 -49.79 -17.97 6.19
CA LYS A 34 -50.46 -19.27 6.31
C LYS A 34 -51.44 -19.31 7.49
N GLN A 35 -51.10 -18.72 8.63
CA GLN A 35 -51.96 -18.72 9.83
C GLN A 35 -53.16 -17.78 9.71
N ASP A 36 -52.94 -16.54 9.28
CA ASP A 36 -53.96 -15.48 9.35
C ASP A 36 -54.84 -15.43 8.10
N TYR A 37 -54.33 -15.90 6.96
CA TYR A 37 -54.98 -15.79 5.66
C TYR A 37 -55.07 -17.11 4.88
N ASN A 38 -54.59 -18.23 5.46
CA ASN A 38 -54.56 -19.55 4.82
C ASN A 38 -53.87 -19.57 3.43
N LEU A 39 -52.87 -18.71 3.24
CA LEU A 39 -52.15 -18.57 1.98
C LEU A 39 -50.84 -19.36 1.99
N GLU A 40 -50.76 -20.41 1.17
CA GLU A 40 -49.52 -21.15 0.96
C GLU A 40 -48.65 -20.49 -0.10
N VAL A 41 -47.56 -19.85 0.35
CA VAL A 41 -46.66 -19.09 -0.51
C VAL A 41 -45.24 -19.59 -0.36
N SER A 42 -44.60 -19.94 -1.49
CA SER A 42 -43.19 -20.33 -1.47
C SER A 42 -42.28 -19.14 -1.17
N ARG A 43 -41.13 -19.41 -0.55
CA ARG A 43 -40.08 -18.39 -0.29
C ARG A 43 -39.62 -17.68 -1.56
N SER A 44 -39.56 -18.40 -2.68
CA SER A 44 -39.27 -17.84 -4.01
C SER A 44 -40.33 -16.86 -4.48
N THR A 45 -41.62 -17.17 -4.27
CA THR A 45 -42.73 -16.30 -4.66
C THR A 45 -42.71 -15.01 -3.84
N LEU A 46 -42.56 -15.10 -2.52
CA LEU A 46 -42.44 -13.92 -1.65
C LEU A 46 -41.23 -13.06 -2.02
N SER A 47 -40.07 -13.67 -2.27
CA SER A 47 -38.86 -12.94 -2.66
C SER A 47 -39.00 -12.25 -4.02
N ARG A 48 -39.73 -12.87 -4.97
CA ARG A 48 -40.03 -12.27 -6.28
C ARG A 48 -41.00 -11.10 -6.16
N CYS A 49 -42.01 -11.20 -5.29
CA CYS A 49 -42.96 -10.12 -5.00
C CYS A 49 -42.28 -8.93 -4.33
N LEU A 50 -41.48 -9.15 -3.28
CA LEU A 50 -40.72 -8.08 -2.62
C LEU A 50 -39.80 -7.34 -3.60
N ARG A 51 -39.14 -8.07 -4.51
CA ARG A 51 -38.31 -7.47 -5.57
C ARG A 51 -39.14 -6.63 -6.56
N LYS A 52 -40.32 -7.11 -6.97
CA LYS A 52 -41.25 -6.36 -7.84
C LYS A 52 -41.81 -5.12 -7.16
N TRP A 53 -42.06 -5.17 -5.85
CA TRP A 53 -42.50 -4.03 -5.05
C TRP A 53 -41.37 -3.07 -4.67
N ASN A 54 -40.15 -3.34 -5.14
CA ASN A 54 -38.94 -2.57 -4.85
C ASN A 54 -38.61 -2.50 -3.34
N ILE A 55 -39.07 -3.47 -2.56
CA ILE A 55 -38.82 -3.58 -1.13
C ILE A 55 -37.54 -4.40 -0.95
N ARG A 56 -36.48 -3.74 -0.51
CA ARG A 56 -35.18 -4.35 -0.24
C ARG A 56 -34.91 -4.31 1.25
N LYS A 57 -34.39 -5.42 1.81
CA LYS A 57 -33.80 -5.43 3.15
C LYS A 57 -32.56 -4.54 3.12
N TYR A 58 -32.68 -3.32 3.62
CA TYR A 58 -31.53 -2.52 3.99
C TYR A 58 -31.40 -2.60 5.51
N LYS A 59 -30.61 -3.56 6.01
CA LYS A 59 -30.09 -3.44 7.37
C LYS A 59 -29.11 -2.27 7.33
N LYS A 60 -29.57 -1.08 7.75
CA LYS A 60 -28.69 0.07 7.98
C LYS A 60 -27.72 -0.37 9.07
N TRP A 61 -26.49 -0.67 8.68
CA TRP A 61 -25.46 -1.02 9.64
C TRP A 61 -24.97 0.31 10.22
N GLU A 62 -25.46 0.66 11.41
CA GLU A 62 -24.94 1.79 12.16
C GLU A 62 -23.65 1.32 12.83
N ALA A 63 -22.53 1.58 12.16
CA ALA A 63 -21.22 1.30 12.70
C ALA A 63 -21.05 2.08 14.00
N SER A 64 -20.54 1.44 15.05
CA SER A 64 -20.09 2.15 16.26
C SER A 64 -19.15 3.29 15.87
N ASP A 65 -19.26 4.43 16.55
CA ASP A 65 -18.48 5.64 16.24
C ASP A 65 -16.97 5.36 16.24
N GLU A 66 -16.51 4.44 17.10
CA GLU A 66 -15.13 3.96 17.15
C GLU A 66 -14.66 3.34 15.83
N ILE A 67 -15.49 2.48 15.22
CA ILE A 67 -15.18 1.83 13.94
C ILE A 67 -15.15 2.86 12.82
N GLN A 68 -16.04 3.86 12.85
CA GLN A 68 -16.04 4.93 11.85
C GLN A 68 -14.78 5.80 11.93
N ILE A 69 -14.33 6.14 13.14
CA ILE A 69 -13.09 6.86 13.39
C ILE A 69 -11.90 6.05 12.90
N LEU A 70 -11.84 4.76 13.24
CA LEU A 70 -10.77 3.87 12.81
C LEU A 70 -10.71 3.73 11.27
N ILE A 71 -11.86 3.59 10.61
CA ILE A 71 -11.94 3.56 9.14
C ILE A 71 -11.38 4.85 8.53
N LYS A 72 -11.70 6.02 9.10
CA LYS A 72 -11.18 7.31 8.63
C LYS A 72 -9.65 7.39 8.75
N GLU A 73 -9.11 6.97 9.89
CA GLU A 73 -7.67 6.97 10.16
C GLU A 73 -6.91 5.99 9.25
N LEU A 74 -7.43 4.78 9.04
CA LEU A 74 -6.78 3.79 8.18
C LEU A 74 -6.86 4.19 6.70
N LEU A 75 -7.95 4.84 6.29
CA LEU A 75 -8.06 5.40 4.94
C LEU A 75 -7.12 6.58 4.70
N SER A 76 -6.91 7.46 5.68
CA SER A 76 -5.96 8.58 5.53
C SER A 76 -4.51 8.07 5.43
N ARG A 77 -4.21 6.93 6.04
CA ARG A 77 -2.94 6.20 5.87
C ARG A 77 -2.80 5.45 4.53
N GLY A 78 -3.84 5.46 3.69
CA GLY A 78 -3.80 4.91 2.34
C GLY A 78 -3.99 3.39 2.24
N LEU A 79 -4.46 2.73 3.30
CA LEU A 79 -4.70 1.28 3.30
C LEU A 79 -5.83 0.88 2.34
N GLN A 80 -5.74 -0.33 1.79
CA GLN A 80 -6.79 -0.89 0.94
C GLN A 80 -7.92 -1.50 1.77
N ASP A 81 -9.10 -1.70 1.17
CA ASP A 81 -10.27 -2.25 1.86
C ASP A 81 -10.01 -3.61 2.52
N ALA A 82 -9.13 -4.42 1.92
CA ALA A 82 -8.74 -5.72 2.47
C ALA A 82 -7.93 -5.57 3.76
N ASP A 83 -6.94 -4.67 3.75
CA ASP A 83 -6.05 -4.42 4.90
C ASP A 83 -6.81 -3.74 6.04
N ILE A 84 -7.66 -2.76 5.71
CA ILE A 84 -8.56 -2.10 6.67
C ILE A 84 -9.42 -3.13 7.38
N LEU A 85 -9.99 -4.08 6.63
CA LEU A 85 -10.85 -5.11 7.20
C LEU A 85 -10.08 -6.10 8.08
N LEU A 86 -8.83 -6.40 7.75
CA LEU A 86 -7.97 -7.25 8.57
C LEU A 86 -7.70 -6.58 9.94
N ILE A 87 -7.33 -5.30 9.93
CA ILE A 87 -7.08 -4.51 11.16
C ILE A 87 -8.35 -4.35 11.99
N ILE A 88 -9.50 -4.12 11.37
CA ILE A 88 -10.77 -4.02 12.09
C ILE A 88 -11.13 -5.35 12.75
N LYS A 89 -10.89 -6.49 12.10
CA LYS A 89 -11.14 -7.80 12.70
C LYS A 89 -10.20 -8.10 13.87
N GLU A 90 -8.96 -7.62 13.80
CA GLU A 90 -8.00 -7.77 14.89
C GLU A 90 -8.37 -6.91 16.11
N LYS A 91 -8.74 -5.64 15.89
CA LYS A 91 -9.11 -4.71 16.97
C LYS A 91 -10.54 -4.88 17.49
N HIS A 92 -11.47 -5.30 16.64
CA HIS A 92 -12.89 -5.47 16.94
C HIS A 92 -13.41 -6.81 16.39
N PRO A 93 -13.05 -7.93 17.03
CA PRO A 93 -13.42 -9.28 16.57
C PRO A 93 -14.94 -9.49 16.50
N ASP A 94 -15.71 -8.82 17.36
CA ASP A 94 -17.17 -8.94 17.42
C ASP A 94 -17.90 -8.26 16.26
N SER A 95 -17.20 -7.41 15.50
CA SER A 95 -17.83 -6.56 14.47
C SER A 95 -18.41 -7.34 13.28
N GLN A 96 -18.01 -8.62 13.08
CA GLN A 96 -18.40 -9.48 11.94
C GLN A 96 -18.39 -8.74 10.58
N LEU A 97 -17.52 -7.74 10.44
CA LEU A 97 -17.56 -6.80 9.33
C LEU A 97 -17.04 -7.46 8.05
N CYS A 98 -17.84 -7.41 6.99
CA CYS A 98 -17.45 -7.87 5.65
C CYS A 98 -17.11 -6.69 4.73
N ILE A 99 -16.35 -6.96 3.64
CA ILE A 99 -15.91 -5.94 2.67
C ILE A 99 -17.10 -5.13 2.13
N ARG A 100 -18.25 -5.78 1.93
CA ARG A 100 -19.47 -5.13 1.44
C ARG A 100 -20.02 -4.09 2.43
N GLN A 101 -20.03 -4.42 3.72
CA GLN A 101 -20.47 -3.50 4.78
C GLN A 101 -19.47 -2.35 4.95
N LEU A 102 -18.16 -2.63 4.89
CA LEU A 102 -17.13 -1.59 4.88
C LEU A 102 -17.35 -0.57 3.75
N ARG A 103 -17.64 -1.04 2.53
CA ARG A 103 -17.95 -0.16 1.40
C ARG A 103 -19.23 0.66 1.61
N GLN A 104 -20.26 0.08 2.22
CA GLN A 104 -21.50 0.81 2.55
C GLN A 104 -21.27 1.91 3.59
N ILE A 105 -20.53 1.61 4.67
CA ILE A 105 -20.16 2.60 5.70
C ILE A 105 -19.36 3.73 5.05
N ARG A 106 -18.41 3.40 4.17
CA ARG A 106 -17.62 4.40 3.43
C ARG A 106 -18.48 5.28 2.52
N GLN A 107 -19.48 4.71 1.84
CA GLN A 107 -20.42 5.48 1.02
C GLN A 107 -21.27 6.43 1.88
N GLN A 108 -21.75 5.96 3.04
CA GLN A 108 -22.50 6.80 3.98
C GLN A 108 -21.66 7.95 4.54
N LEU A 109 -20.38 7.68 4.84
CA LEU A 109 -19.43 8.69 5.33
C LEU A 109 -18.87 9.58 4.20
N LYS A 110 -19.28 9.39 2.94
CA LYS A 110 -18.74 10.09 1.76
C LYS A 110 -17.20 10.00 1.67
N LEU A 111 -16.63 8.82 1.97
CA LEU A 111 -15.19 8.54 1.93
C LEU A 111 -14.82 7.66 0.71
N PRO A 112 -14.73 8.22 -0.51
CA PRO A 112 -14.27 7.48 -1.67
C PRO A 112 -12.75 7.22 -1.61
N GLN A 113 -12.36 5.96 -1.77
CA GLN A 113 -10.95 5.51 -1.78
C GLN A 113 -10.24 5.84 -3.10
N ARG A 114 -11.02 6.10 -4.15
CA ARG A 114 -10.57 6.65 -5.43
C ARG A 114 -11.58 7.70 -5.88
N ARG A 115 -11.12 8.94 -6.10
CA ARG A 115 -11.87 9.90 -6.90
C ARG A 115 -11.64 9.53 -8.37
N ASP A 116 -12.37 8.53 -8.87
CA ASP A 116 -12.36 8.15 -10.29
C ASP A 116 -13.20 9.12 -11.15
N ASN A 117 -13.75 10.19 -10.56
CA ASN A 117 -14.42 11.24 -11.31
C ASN A 117 -13.39 11.97 -12.17
N TYR A 118 -13.36 11.62 -13.45
CA TYR A 118 -12.60 12.26 -14.51
C TYR A 118 -13.14 13.68 -14.83
N GLU A 119 -14.32 14.06 -14.32
CA GLU A 119 -15.16 15.05 -15.02
C GLU A 119 -15.62 16.29 -14.23
N SER A 120 -15.20 16.51 -12.99
CA SER A 120 -15.44 17.84 -12.39
C SER A 120 -14.21 18.70 -12.62
N ASP A 121 -14.34 19.69 -13.51
CA ASP A 121 -13.34 20.72 -13.80
C ASP A 121 -12.78 21.35 -12.52
N GLU A 122 -13.61 21.47 -11.49
CA GLU A 122 -13.24 22.01 -10.18
C GLU A 122 -12.19 21.13 -9.48
N VAL A 123 -12.36 19.80 -9.51
CA VAL A 123 -11.41 18.86 -8.91
C VAL A 123 -10.11 18.83 -9.69
N GLN A 124 -10.14 19.06 -11.01
CA GLN A 124 -8.92 19.16 -11.82
C GLN A 124 -8.16 20.45 -11.55
N LYS A 125 -8.88 21.58 -11.43
CA LYS A 125 -8.30 22.87 -11.05
C LYS A 125 -7.70 22.81 -9.64
N GLU A 126 -8.38 22.20 -8.68
CA GLU A 126 -7.87 21.98 -7.32
C GLU A 126 -6.55 21.20 -7.37
N LEU A 127 -6.51 20.05 -8.07
CA LEU A 127 -5.29 19.24 -8.20
C LEU A 127 -4.13 20.03 -8.82
N ILE A 128 -4.38 20.75 -9.92
CA ILE A 128 -3.36 21.56 -10.59
C ILE A 128 -2.83 22.61 -9.62
N SER A 129 -3.71 23.28 -8.88
CA SER A 129 -3.33 24.31 -7.90
C SER A 129 -2.47 23.74 -6.76
N THR A 130 -2.79 22.54 -6.26
CA THR A 130 -2.01 21.89 -5.20
C THR A 130 -0.64 21.46 -5.72
N VAL A 131 -0.59 20.82 -6.88
CA VAL A 131 0.68 20.38 -7.49
C VAL A 131 1.57 21.58 -7.81
N GLN A 132 1.00 22.67 -8.33
CA GLN A 132 1.76 23.89 -8.61
C GLN A 132 2.39 24.47 -7.34
N LYS A 133 1.63 24.58 -6.25
CA LYS A 133 2.15 25.06 -4.96
C LYS A 133 3.33 24.22 -4.45
N GLU A 134 3.22 22.90 -4.56
CA GLU A 134 4.29 21.98 -4.15
C GLU A 134 5.52 22.11 -5.07
N LEU A 135 5.32 22.27 -6.39
CA LEU A 135 6.41 22.52 -7.33
C LEU A 135 7.12 23.85 -7.05
N ASP A 136 6.36 24.92 -6.77
CA ASP A 136 6.88 26.25 -6.45
C ASP A 136 7.68 26.25 -5.13
N SER A 137 7.31 25.39 -4.18
CA SER A 137 8.08 25.19 -2.94
C SER A 137 9.45 24.54 -3.17
N GLY A 138 9.65 23.90 -4.32
CA GLY A 138 10.85 23.14 -4.67
C GLY A 138 10.98 21.78 -3.97
N PHE A 139 10.11 21.45 -2.99
CA PHE A 139 10.22 20.24 -2.18
C PHE A 139 10.12 18.95 -3.01
N ILE A 140 9.23 18.93 -3.99
CA ILE A 140 8.96 17.74 -4.82
C ILE A 140 9.82 17.66 -6.09
N GLN A 141 10.75 18.60 -6.30
CA GLN A 141 11.54 18.70 -7.54
C GLN A 141 12.40 17.45 -7.82
N GLY A 142 12.89 16.79 -6.76
CA GLY A 142 13.67 15.56 -6.85
C GLY A 142 12.85 14.26 -6.80
N PHE A 143 11.53 14.34 -6.58
CA PHE A 143 10.76 13.14 -6.28
C PHE A 143 10.49 12.31 -7.54
N GLY A 144 10.86 11.03 -7.51
CA GLY A 144 10.44 10.04 -8.49
C GLY A 144 8.93 9.78 -8.45
N ARG A 145 8.42 8.99 -9.41
CA ARG A 145 6.98 8.66 -9.50
C ARG A 145 6.42 8.10 -8.19
N GLU A 146 7.08 7.14 -7.56
CA GLU A 146 6.61 6.57 -6.29
C GLU A 146 6.65 7.56 -5.13
N HIS A 147 7.72 8.35 -5.01
CA HIS A 147 7.85 9.36 -3.96
C HIS A 147 6.80 10.47 -4.10
N LEU A 148 6.55 10.94 -5.33
CA LEU A 148 5.46 11.88 -5.62
C LEU A 148 4.13 11.30 -5.16
N TYR A 149 3.78 10.09 -5.60
CA TYR A 149 2.51 9.48 -5.23
C TYR A 149 2.36 9.30 -3.72
N THR A 150 3.43 8.86 -3.05
CA THR A 150 3.43 8.65 -1.60
C THR A 150 3.27 9.95 -0.83
N HIS A 151 3.97 11.01 -1.26
CA HIS A 151 3.88 12.33 -0.65
C HIS A 151 2.46 12.91 -0.70
N PHE A 152 1.84 12.95 -1.88
CA PHE A 152 0.46 13.45 -2.01
C PHE A 152 -0.54 12.55 -1.24
N ARG A 153 -0.27 11.24 -1.14
CA ARG A 153 -1.08 10.33 -0.33
C ARG A 153 -0.96 10.63 1.17
N GLN A 154 0.24 10.91 1.67
CA GLN A 154 0.48 11.26 3.08
C GLN A 154 -0.17 12.59 3.46
N GLN A 155 -0.28 13.53 2.52
CA GLN A 155 -1.04 14.77 2.68
C GLN A 155 -2.57 14.56 2.62
N GLY A 156 -3.04 13.32 2.45
CA GLY A 156 -4.47 12.98 2.41
C GLY A 156 -5.11 13.12 1.03
N HIS A 157 -4.34 13.40 -0.03
CA HIS A 157 -4.90 13.48 -1.38
C HIS A 157 -5.14 12.08 -1.97
N SER A 158 -6.39 11.79 -2.28
CA SER A 158 -6.81 10.53 -2.92
C SER A 158 -6.88 10.67 -4.44
N ILE A 159 -5.72 10.76 -5.08
CA ILE A 159 -5.56 10.96 -6.54
C ILE A 159 -5.07 9.66 -7.19
N SER A 160 -5.45 9.40 -8.44
CA SER A 160 -4.87 8.29 -9.21
C SER A 160 -3.44 8.60 -9.64
N ARG A 161 -2.58 7.58 -9.67
CA ARG A 161 -1.16 7.72 -10.05
C ARG A 161 -1.00 8.41 -11.40
N ASP A 162 -1.72 7.93 -12.40
CA ASP A 162 -1.63 8.45 -13.78
C ASP A 162 -2.06 9.91 -13.87
N ARG A 163 -3.10 10.30 -13.12
CA ARG A 163 -3.58 11.68 -13.11
C ARG A 163 -2.56 12.62 -12.48
N LEU A 164 -2.01 12.24 -11.32
CA LEU A 164 -0.96 13.01 -10.67
C LEU A 164 0.26 13.18 -11.59
N PHE A 165 0.72 12.10 -12.22
CA PHE A 165 1.89 12.15 -13.10
C PHE A 165 1.66 12.94 -14.37
N LYS A 166 0.47 12.83 -15.00
CA LYS A 166 0.11 13.67 -16.14
C LYS A 166 0.06 15.15 -15.75
N THR A 167 -0.48 15.48 -14.59
CA THR A 167 -0.51 16.87 -14.10
C THR A 167 0.90 17.40 -13.85
N VAL A 168 1.76 16.65 -13.14
CA VAL A 168 3.15 17.05 -12.93
C VAL A 168 3.91 17.18 -14.25
N GLN A 169 3.67 16.29 -15.22
CA GLN A 169 4.29 16.36 -16.53
C GLN A 169 3.88 17.59 -17.34
N LEU A 170 2.64 18.03 -17.17
CA LEU A 170 2.13 19.23 -17.81
C LEU A 170 2.67 20.52 -17.16
N LEU A 171 2.85 20.52 -15.83
CA LEU A 171 3.31 21.69 -15.08
C LEU A 171 4.84 21.86 -15.04
N ASP A 172 5.61 20.76 -15.00
CA ASP A 172 7.08 20.80 -14.93
C ASP A 172 7.73 19.79 -15.91
N PRO A 173 7.60 20.03 -17.23
CA PRO A 173 8.26 19.20 -18.23
C PRO A 173 9.80 19.26 -18.14
N ASP A 174 10.35 20.41 -17.74
CA ASP A 174 11.79 20.60 -17.64
C ASP A 174 12.41 19.93 -16.42
N GLY A 175 11.72 19.88 -15.27
CA GLY A 175 12.15 19.08 -14.13
C GLY A 175 12.09 17.57 -14.39
N ILE A 176 11.18 17.11 -15.26
CA ILE A 176 11.21 15.71 -15.75
C ILE A 176 12.43 15.48 -16.64
N LYS A 177 12.69 16.36 -17.61
CA LYS A 177 13.89 16.25 -18.48
C LYS A 177 15.17 16.29 -17.65
N ARG A 178 15.27 17.20 -16.69
CA ARG A 178 16.40 17.30 -15.76
C ARG A 178 16.61 15.98 -15.02
N ARG A 179 15.56 15.34 -14.49
CA ARG A 179 15.68 14.02 -13.82
C ARG A 179 16.11 12.90 -14.76
N LEU A 180 15.56 12.85 -15.98
CA LEU A 180 15.97 11.87 -16.98
C LEU A 180 17.46 12.02 -17.32
N ASN A 181 17.95 13.25 -17.41
CA ASN A 181 19.35 13.55 -17.70
C ASN A 181 20.27 13.41 -16.47
N ASP A 182 19.81 13.73 -15.26
CA ASP A 182 20.59 13.62 -14.01
C ASP A 182 20.72 12.16 -13.54
N LEU A 183 19.81 11.27 -13.96
CA LEU A 183 20.00 9.82 -13.85
C LEU A 183 21.09 9.29 -14.79
N GLN A 184 21.45 10.05 -15.83
CA GLN A 184 22.64 9.80 -16.65
C GLN A 184 23.87 10.48 -16.03
N ARG A 185 24.09 10.31 -14.72
CA ARG A 185 25.43 10.47 -14.17
C ARG A 185 26.31 9.46 -14.88
N HIS A 186 27.01 9.92 -15.90
CA HIS A 186 28.11 9.22 -16.51
C HIS A 186 29.15 9.08 -15.40
N ARG A 187 29.07 7.98 -14.63
CA ARG A 187 30.17 7.59 -13.75
C ARG A 187 31.36 7.51 -14.68
N GLY A 188 32.32 8.42 -14.50
CA GLY A 188 33.54 8.43 -15.30
C GLY A 188 34.15 7.03 -15.31
N SER A 189 34.89 6.70 -16.36
CA SER A 189 35.56 5.40 -16.46
C SER A 189 36.37 5.16 -15.18
N TYR A 190 35.99 4.11 -14.44
CA TYR A 190 36.69 3.69 -13.24
C TYR A 190 37.95 2.93 -13.68
N ILE A 191 39.01 3.68 -13.98
CA ILE A 191 40.26 3.14 -14.52
C ILE A 191 41.18 2.80 -13.36
N VAL A 192 41.60 1.53 -13.29
CA VAL A 192 42.58 1.02 -12.31
C VAL A 192 43.80 0.52 -13.09
N PRO A 193 45.05 0.85 -12.68
CA PRO A 193 46.27 0.49 -13.41
C PRO A 193 46.52 -1.01 -13.62
N GLY A 194 46.02 -1.88 -12.74
CA GLY A 194 46.21 -3.33 -12.86
C GLY A 194 45.66 -4.12 -11.66
N PRO A 195 45.76 -5.46 -11.68
CA PRO A 195 45.33 -6.32 -10.58
C PRO A 195 46.05 -5.98 -9.28
N ASN A 196 45.34 -6.05 -8.16
CA ASN A 196 45.86 -5.72 -6.82
C ASN A 196 46.38 -4.29 -6.67
N TYR A 197 46.13 -3.40 -7.62
CA TYR A 197 46.44 -1.98 -7.43
C TYR A 197 45.47 -1.36 -6.41
N LEU A 198 44.19 -1.71 -6.50
CA LEU A 198 43.13 -1.15 -5.66
C LEU A 198 42.19 -2.24 -5.18
N TRP A 199 42.13 -2.46 -3.88
CA TRP A 199 41.09 -3.29 -3.27
C TRP A 199 39.96 -2.39 -2.74
N SER A 200 38.75 -2.64 -3.22
CA SER A 200 37.54 -2.00 -2.71
C SER A 200 36.93 -2.89 -1.65
N ILE A 201 36.76 -2.37 -0.44
CA ILE A 201 36.17 -3.09 0.69
C ILE A 201 34.81 -2.49 1.04
N ASP A 202 33.84 -3.35 1.35
CA ASP A 202 32.49 -2.91 1.71
C ASP A 202 31.78 -3.94 2.61
N GLY A 203 30.86 -3.43 3.45
CA GLY A 203 30.06 -4.19 4.40
C GLY A 203 28.59 -4.26 3.99
N TYR A 204 28.03 -5.47 4.00
CA TYR A 204 26.62 -5.68 3.71
C TYR A 204 25.84 -6.00 4.99
N CYS A 205 25.02 -5.03 5.42
CA CYS A 205 24.29 -5.07 6.70
C CYS A 205 22.78 -5.38 6.55
N LYS A 206 22.26 -5.64 5.35
CA LYS A 206 20.80 -5.85 5.17
C LYS A 206 20.29 -7.12 5.85
N LEU A 207 21.17 -8.10 6.06
CA LEU A 207 20.83 -9.36 6.74
C LEU A 207 21.08 -9.32 8.26
N GLN A 208 21.46 -8.17 8.80
CA GLN A 208 21.79 -8.02 10.21
C GLN A 208 20.65 -8.47 11.14
N HIS A 209 19.39 -8.26 10.75
CA HIS A 209 18.24 -8.68 11.53
C HIS A 209 18.22 -10.20 11.81
N TRP A 210 18.85 -11.00 10.93
CA TRP A 210 19.01 -12.45 11.10
C TRP A 210 20.38 -12.84 11.67
N GLY A 211 21.16 -11.89 12.17
CA GLY A 211 22.50 -12.13 12.73
C GLY A 211 23.58 -12.42 11.69
N ILE A 212 23.31 -12.11 10.41
CA ILE A 212 24.25 -12.31 9.30
C ILE A 212 24.75 -10.95 8.83
N GLU A 213 26.02 -10.68 9.12
CA GLU A 213 26.75 -9.53 8.61
C GLU A 213 27.84 -10.03 7.67
N ILE A 214 27.88 -9.46 6.46
CA ILE A 214 28.84 -9.85 5.43
C ILE A 214 29.82 -8.70 5.24
N TYR A 215 31.10 -9.02 5.08
CA TYR A 215 32.12 -8.06 4.70
C TYR A 215 32.97 -8.66 3.60
N ALA A 216 33.30 -7.88 2.57
CA ALA A 216 34.04 -8.42 1.43
C ALA A 216 35.01 -7.39 0.86
N ALA A 217 36.05 -7.92 0.21
CA ALA A 217 36.99 -7.14 -0.58
C ALA A 217 37.01 -7.66 -2.01
N ILE A 218 37.05 -6.73 -2.97
CA ILE A 218 37.12 -7.03 -4.39
C ILE A 218 38.29 -6.25 -5.00
N ASP A 219 39.07 -6.93 -5.83
CA ASP A 219 40.06 -6.27 -6.68
C ASP A 219 39.35 -5.42 -7.72
N ALA A 220 39.61 -4.12 -7.69
CA ALA A 220 38.85 -3.18 -8.49
C ALA A 220 39.18 -3.27 -9.99
N TYR A 221 40.33 -3.86 -10.36
CA TYR A 221 40.69 -4.14 -11.75
C TYR A 221 40.03 -5.42 -12.27
N SER A 222 40.34 -6.58 -11.67
CA SER A 222 39.88 -7.88 -12.18
C SER A 222 38.46 -8.26 -11.74
N ARG A 223 37.88 -7.53 -10.78
CA ARG A 223 36.64 -7.89 -10.06
C ARG A 223 36.74 -9.21 -9.30
N TYR A 224 37.95 -9.74 -9.10
CA TYR A 224 38.18 -10.92 -8.30
C TYR A 224 37.83 -10.65 -6.83
N ILE A 225 37.12 -11.59 -6.22
CA ILE A 225 36.76 -11.53 -4.81
C ILE A 225 37.99 -11.94 -3.99
N VAL A 226 38.63 -10.98 -3.35
CA VAL A 226 39.85 -11.19 -2.56
C VAL A 226 39.51 -11.94 -1.28
N TRP A 227 38.46 -11.51 -0.58
CA TRP A 227 37.92 -12.25 0.56
C TRP A 227 36.44 -11.95 0.79
N ILE A 228 35.78 -12.87 1.49
CA ILE A 228 34.45 -12.71 2.06
C ILE A 228 34.49 -13.21 3.50
N TYR A 229 33.96 -12.41 4.40
CA TYR A 229 33.66 -12.75 5.77
C TYR A 229 32.14 -12.78 5.95
N ILE A 230 31.67 -13.81 6.65
CA ILE A 230 30.26 -13.95 7.06
C ILE A 230 30.29 -14.23 8.54
N GLY A 231 29.68 -13.35 9.34
CA GLY A 231 29.67 -13.52 10.79
C GLY A 231 28.63 -12.64 11.47
N ILE A 232 28.74 -12.56 12.79
CA ILE A 232 27.76 -11.86 13.64
C ILE A 232 28.11 -10.37 13.76
N THR A 233 29.39 -10.00 13.58
CA THR A 233 29.85 -8.60 13.62
C THR A 233 30.89 -8.29 12.55
N ASN A 234 30.62 -7.26 11.74
CA ASN A 234 31.55 -6.68 10.76
C ASN A 234 31.91 -5.21 11.05
N ARG A 235 31.45 -4.65 12.18
CA ARG A 235 31.53 -3.22 12.50
C ARG A 235 32.76 -2.78 13.30
N THR A 236 33.47 -3.74 13.86
CA THR A 236 34.64 -3.45 14.69
C THR A 236 35.88 -3.39 13.83
N ALA A 237 36.68 -2.32 13.98
CA ALA A 237 37.92 -2.16 13.22
C ALA A 237 38.91 -3.31 13.40
N ALA A 238 38.94 -3.93 14.59
CA ALA A 238 39.75 -5.10 14.87
C ALA A 238 39.33 -6.34 14.05
N SER A 239 38.03 -6.54 13.82
CA SER A 239 37.53 -7.66 13.00
C SER A 239 37.93 -7.48 11.54
N VAL A 240 37.72 -6.29 10.97
CA VAL A 240 38.07 -6.02 9.57
C VAL A 240 39.59 -6.09 9.37
N LEU A 241 40.37 -5.52 10.30
CA LEU A 241 41.84 -5.63 10.27
C LEU A 241 42.28 -7.10 10.33
N ARG A 242 41.71 -7.91 11.21
CA ARG A 242 42.05 -9.34 11.31
C ARG A 242 41.77 -10.07 10.00
N GLN A 243 40.59 -9.86 9.40
CA GLN A 243 40.25 -10.43 8.10
C GLN A 243 41.28 -10.04 7.04
N PHE A 244 41.67 -8.77 7.00
CA PHE A 244 42.68 -8.29 6.07
C PHE A 244 44.05 -8.98 6.30
N LEU A 245 44.53 -9.05 7.54
CA LEU A 245 45.80 -9.71 7.88
C LEU A 245 45.78 -11.21 7.54
N ASP A 246 44.68 -11.90 7.81
CA ASP A 246 44.52 -13.32 7.49
C ASP A 246 44.66 -13.56 5.98
N VAL A 247 44.11 -12.66 5.15
CA VAL A 247 44.22 -12.71 3.69
C VAL A 247 45.65 -12.45 3.22
N LEU A 248 46.32 -11.45 3.79
CA LEU A 248 47.71 -11.15 3.48
C LEU A 248 48.62 -12.34 3.79
N GLN A 249 48.38 -13.00 4.93
CA GLN A 249 49.11 -14.19 5.34
C GLN A 249 48.85 -15.37 4.39
N ALA A 250 47.60 -15.58 3.98
CA ALA A 250 47.22 -16.70 3.12
C ALA A 250 47.66 -16.53 1.65
N THR A 251 47.59 -15.31 1.12
CA THR A 251 47.83 -15.02 -0.31
C THR A 251 49.22 -14.47 -0.59
N SER A 252 49.96 -14.02 0.44
CA SER A 252 51.25 -13.33 0.32
C SER A 252 51.20 -12.15 -0.67
N THR A 253 50.03 -11.53 -0.83
CA THR A 253 49.77 -10.48 -1.82
C THR A 253 49.23 -9.24 -1.12
N PHE A 254 49.73 -8.06 -1.48
CA PHE A 254 49.33 -6.78 -0.89
C PHE A 254 48.71 -5.85 -1.93
N PRO A 255 47.64 -5.11 -1.60
CA PRO A 255 47.14 -4.07 -2.46
C PRO A 255 48.02 -2.83 -2.37
N GLN A 256 48.10 -2.05 -3.45
CA GLN A 256 48.75 -0.74 -3.40
C GLN A 256 47.88 0.32 -2.72
N ILE A 257 46.55 0.22 -2.90
CA ILE A 257 45.56 1.14 -2.32
C ILE A 257 44.37 0.32 -1.81
N ILE A 258 43.85 0.70 -0.65
CA ILE A 258 42.56 0.22 -0.14
C ILE A 258 41.56 1.37 -0.20
N ARG A 259 40.35 1.09 -0.70
CA ARG A 259 39.25 2.05 -0.72
C ARG A 259 38.05 1.48 0.02
N SER A 260 37.54 2.29 0.94
CA SER A 260 36.32 2.06 1.71
C SER A 260 35.52 3.35 1.73
N ASP A 261 34.21 3.24 1.90
CA ASP A 261 33.43 4.35 2.41
C ASP A 261 33.88 4.70 3.84
N ARG A 262 33.65 5.95 4.26
CA ARG A 262 34.11 6.44 5.57
C ARG A 262 33.31 5.76 6.69
N GLY A 263 33.87 4.69 7.24
CA GLY A 263 33.32 3.92 8.35
C GLY A 263 34.28 3.89 9.55
N THR A 264 33.75 3.57 10.74
CA THR A 264 34.58 3.38 11.94
C THR A 264 35.40 2.09 11.87
N GLU A 265 34.90 1.11 11.13
CA GLU A 265 35.44 -0.24 10.97
C GLU A 265 36.70 -0.31 10.09
N THR A 266 37.02 0.74 9.33
CA THR A 266 38.18 0.75 8.41
C THR A 266 39.36 1.58 8.91
N SER A 267 39.20 2.24 10.05
CA SER A 267 40.21 3.09 10.68
C SER A 267 41.54 2.38 10.96
N MET A 268 41.50 1.14 11.45
CA MET A 268 42.70 0.37 11.78
C MET A 268 43.44 -0.13 10.53
N ILE A 269 42.72 -0.46 9.45
CA ILE A 269 43.33 -0.86 8.18
C ILE A 269 44.08 0.31 7.55
N ALA A 270 43.53 1.53 7.66
CA ALA A 270 44.19 2.72 7.16
C ALA A 270 45.50 3.07 7.91
N ALA A 271 45.70 2.53 9.11
CA ALA A 271 46.87 2.79 9.95
C ALA A 271 47.92 1.65 9.95
N ALA A 272 47.59 0.50 9.33
CA ALA A 272 48.44 -0.69 9.26
C ALA A 272 49.35 -0.66 8.02
#